data_AF-A0A1D2S2T6-F1
#
_entry.id   AF-A0A1D2S2T6-F1
#
_cell.length_a   1.000
_cell.length_b   1.000
_cell.length_c   1.000
_cell.angle_alpha   90.00
_cell.angle_beta   90.00
_cell.angle_gamma   90.00
#
_symmetry.space_group_name_H-M   'P 1'
#
loop_
_entity.id
_entity.type
_entity.pdbx_description
1 polymer ?
#
loop_
_entity_poly.entity_id
_entity_poly.type
_entity_poly.pdbx_seq_one_letter_code
_entity_poly.pdbx_strand_id
1 'polypeptide(L)'
;MPRDDKVLSADEGGHLLAGEVAVEEKLDGANLGFSLAPDGVLRAQNRGQYLAHPHAGQFARLADWLDLHGDTVHTALALHADAGLMLFGEWCAARHSLDYTALPDWFLLFDVYERQSGRFWNSTRRNALAAECGLVTVPTLFRGQRSLADLRAMLETVPSRYRSGTLEGVVVRQESAQWCEARAKLVRPDFTQTIAEHWSRRRLEWNRLDWGSAAEGG
;
A
#
# COMPACT_ATOMS: atom_id res chain seq x y z
N MET A 1 1.31 -23.61 -7.04
CA MET A 1 0.93 -22.31 -6.42
C MET A 1 0.18 -22.62 -5.16
N PRO A 2 0.54 -22.00 -4.03
CA PRO A 2 -0.53 -21.50 -3.19
C PRO A 2 -0.32 -20.03 -2.80
N ARG A 3 -1.41 -19.26 -2.92
CA ARG A 3 -1.64 -18.05 -2.14
C ARG A 3 -1.87 -18.50 -0.70
N ASP A 4 -0.92 -18.25 0.21
CA ASP A 4 -1.14 -18.34 1.65
C ASP A 4 -1.60 -16.98 2.21
N ASP A 5 -2.65 -16.40 1.61
CA ASP A 5 -3.39 -15.35 2.32
C ASP A 5 -4.20 -16.05 3.41
N LYS A 6 -3.68 -16.09 4.64
CA LYS A 6 -4.42 -16.61 5.80
C LYS A 6 -5.72 -15.81 5.96
N VAL A 7 -6.86 -16.47 5.77
CA VAL A 7 -8.17 -15.91 6.08
C VAL A 7 -8.34 -15.94 7.59
N LEU A 8 -8.67 -14.79 8.19
CA LEU A 8 -8.93 -14.72 9.62
C LEU A 8 -10.16 -15.56 9.98
N SER A 9 -10.10 -16.25 11.11
CA SER A 9 -11.30 -16.84 11.73
C SER A 9 -12.26 -15.74 12.19
N ALA A 10 -13.51 -16.11 12.49
CA ALA A 10 -14.48 -15.16 13.03
C ALA A 10 -13.98 -14.53 14.35
N ASP A 11 -13.32 -15.33 15.20
CA ASP A 11 -12.75 -14.86 16.47
C ASP A 11 -11.58 -13.91 16.24
N GLU A 12 -10.65 -14.24 15.34
CA GLU A 12 -9.53 -13.35 14.98
C GLU A 12 -10.03 -12.03 14.41
N GLY A 13 -11.06 -12.07 13.55
CA GLY A 13 -11.73 -10.88 13.04
C GLY A 13 -12.41 -10.06 14.15
N GLY A 14 -13.04 -10.73 15.11
CA GLY A 14 -13.63 -10.09 16.29
C GLY A 14 -12.58 -9.37 17.14
N HIS A 15 -11.41 -9.99 17.37
CA HIS A 15 -10.31 -9.38 18.12
C HIS A 15 -9.72 -8.15 17.42
N LEU A 16 -9.55 -8.21 16.09
CA LEU A 16 -9.09 -7.07 15.29
C LEU A 16 -10.03 -5.86 15.43
N LEU A 17 -11.35 -6.12 15.45
CA LEU A 17 -12.40 -5.10 15.47
C LEU A 17 -12.91 -4.76 16.89
N ALA A 18 -12.30 -5.32 17.94
CA ALA A 18 -12.75 -5.12 19.32
C ALA A 18 -12.54 -3.67 19.82
N GLY A 19 -11.67 -2.91 19.15
CA GLY A 19 -11.35 -1.53 19.49
C GLY A 19 -11.42 -0.60 18.29
N GLU A 20 -10.84 0.59 18.43
CA GLU A 20 -10.69 1.51 17.30
C GLU A 20 -9.71 0.95 16.25
N VAL A 21 -10.07 1.14 14.99
CA VAL A 21 -9.25 0.75 13.85
C VAL A 21 -9.08 1.92 12.89
N ALA A 22 -7.95 1.94 12.18
CA ALA A 22 -7.79 2.73 10.97
C ALA A 22 -8.19 1.87 9.77
N VAL A 23 -8.95 2.47 8.84
CA VAL A 23 -9.38 1.83 7.60
C VAL A 23 -8.81 2.62 6.44
N GLU A 24 -8.03 1.96 5.60
CA GLU A 24 -7.34 2.55 4.45
C GLU A 24 -7.85 1.91 3.16
N GLU A 25 -7.87 2.69 2.09
CA GLU A 25 -8.18 2.14 0.77
C GLU A 25 -7.13 1.09 0.39
N LYS A 26 -7.59 -0.09 0.01
CA LYS A 26 -6.73 -1.07 -0.63
C LYS A 26 -6.66 -0.74 -2.12
N LEU A 27 -5.46 -0.48 -2.62
CA LEU A 27 -5.22 -0.28 -4.04
C LEU A 27 -4.79 -1.58 -4.73
N ASP A 28 -5.11 -1.63 -6.03
CA ASP A 28 -4.87 -2.75 -6.94
C ASP A 28 -3.67 -2.46 -7.85
N GLY A 29 -2.49 -2.87 -7.41
CA GLY A 29 -1.26 -2.76 -8.17
C GLY A 29 -0.28 -3.88 -7.83
N ALA A 30 1.01 -3.52 -7.87
CA ALA A 30 2.08 -4.40 -7.44
C ALA A 30 2.62 -3.97 -6.09
N ASN A 31 2.87 -4.92 -5.19
CA ASN A 31 3.66 -4.62 -4.01
C ASN A 31 5.09 -4.19 -4.42
N LEU A 32 5.53 -3.05 -3.90
CA LEU A 32 6.90 -2.58 -4.05
C LEU A 32 7.45 -2.20 -2.68
N GLY A 33 8.66 -2.65 -2.40
CA GLY A 33 9.36 -2.34 -1.17
C GLY A 33 10.73 -1.72 -1.44
N PHE A 34 11.16 -0.84 -0.55
CA PHE A 34 12.47 -0.21 -0.58
C PHE A 34 13.23 -0.43 0.72
N SER A 35 14.53 -0.64 0.63
CA SER A 35 15.43 -0.71 1.78
C SER A 35 16.86 -0.34 1.38
N LEU A 36 17.71 0.00 2.34
CA LEU A 36 19.13 0.21 2.10
C LEU A 36 19.91 -1.10 2.30
N ALA A 37 20.85 -1.34 1.41
CA ALA A 37 21.89 -2.32 1.57
C ALA A 37 22.91 -1.88 2.63
N PRO A 38 23.78 -2.79 3.13
CA PRO A 38 24.83 -2.43 4.08
C PRO A 38 25.82 -1.38 3.56
N ASP A 39 25.97 -1.25 2.25
CA ASP A 39 26.80 -0.24 1.57
C ASP A 39 26.03 1.07 1.30
N GLY A 40 24.79 1.19 1.79
CA GLY A 40 23.93 2.37 1.60
C GLY A 40 23.19 2.38 0.25
N VAL A 41 23.38 1.38 -0.61
CA VAL A 41 22.70 1.35 -1.91
C VAL A 41 21.21 1.08 -1.74
N LEU A 42 20.37 1.90 -2.35
CA LEU A 42 18.92 1.72 -2.39
C LEU A 42 18.57 0.46 -3.18
N ARG A 43 17.72 -0.40 -2.59
CA ARG A 43 17.23 -1.64 -3.21
C ARG A 43 15.71 -1.62 -3.31
N ALA A 44 15.19 -1.94 -4.49
CA ALA A 44 13.77 -2.17 -4.72
C ALA A 44 13.46 -3.69 -4.72
N GLN A 45 12.32 -4.07 -4.16
CA GLN A 45 11.86 -5.47 -4.08
C GLN A 45 10.36 -5.59 -4.34
N ASN A 46 9.93 -6.71 -4.93
CA ASN A 46 8.53 -7.09 -5.05
C ASN A 46 8.35 -8.50 -4.46
N ARG A 47 7.44 -8.66 -3.48
CA ARG A 47 7.06 -9.96 -2.90
C ARG A 47 8.27 -10.84 -2.51
N GLY A 48 9.29 -10.23 -1.92
CA GLY A 48 10.49 -10.91 -1.41
C GLY A 48 11.61 -11.11 -2.43
N GLN A 49 11.44 -10.68 -3.68
CA GLN A 49 12.49 -10.71 -4.70
C GLN A 49 12.98 -9.31 -5.00
N TYR A 50 14.30 -9.10 -4.95
CA TYR A 50 14.90 -7.83 -5.39
C TYR A 50 14.75 -7.67 -6.90
N LEU A 51 14.43 -6.45 -7.34
CA LEU A 51 14.26 -6.12 -8.75
C LEU A 51 15.62 -5.87 -9.39
N ALA A 52 15.94 -6.63 -10.44
CA ALA A 52 17.14 -6.41 -11.24
C ALA A 52 16.92 -5.29 -12.27
N HIS A 53 18.01 -4.63 -12.66
CA HIS A 53 18.04 -3.73 -13.81
C HIS A 53 18.34 -4.50 -15.12
N PRO A 54 17.82 -4.06 -16.28
CA PRO A 54 16.82 -3.01 -16.42
C PRO A 54 15.44 -3.47 -15.94
N HIS A 55 14.67 -2.58 -15.33
CA HIS A 55 13.31 -2.89 -14.90
C HIS A 55 12.39 -3.08 -16.11
N ALA A 56 11.53 -4.08 -16.06
CA ALA A 56 10.66 -4.46 -17.19
C ALA A 56 9.22 -4.74 -16.74
N GLY A 57 8.32 -4.84 -17.72
CA GLY A 57 6.90 -5.12 -17.48
C GLY A 57 6.26 -4.04 -16.62
N GLN A 58 5.55 -4.44 -15.55
CA GLN A 58 4.89 -3.51 -14.63
C GLN A 58 5.84 -2.53 -13.92
N PHE A 59 7.15 -2.81 -13.90
CA PHE A 59 8.18 -1.96 -13.30
C PHE A 59 8.93 -1.10 -14.32
N ALA A 60 8.53 -1.06 -15.60
CA ALA A 60 9.27 -0.31 -16.62
C ALA A 60 9.39 1.20 -16.32
N ARG A 61 8.46 1.77 -15.55
CA ARG A 61 8.48 3.18 -15.11
C ARG A 61 9.21 3.42 -13.79
N LEU A 62 9.77 2.37 -13.17
CA LEU A 62 10.40 2.49 -11.86
C LEU A 62 11.71 3.30 -11.92
N ALA A 63 12.45 3.21 -13.04
CA ALA A 63 13.68 4.00 -13.21
C ALA A 63 13.37 5.51 -13.20
N ASP A 64 12.46 5.96 -14.08
CA ASP A 64 12.03 7.36 -14.14
C ASP A 64 11.46 7.87 -12.81
N TRP A 65 10.75 7.01 -12.07
CA TRP A 65 10.24 7.36 -10.74
C TRP A 65 11.36 7.48 -9.71
N LEU A 66 12.35 6.59 -9.73
CA LEU A 66 13.52 6.66 -8.86
C LEU A 66 14.41 7.87 -9.18
N ASP A 67 14.46 8.32 -10.42
CA ASP A 67 15.17 9.56 -10.77
C ASP A 67 14.54 10.79 -10.10
N LEU A 68 13.23 10.77 -9.84
CA LEU A 68 12.52 11.86 -9.17
C LEU A 68 12.46 11.70 -7.63
N HIS A 69 12.26 10.47 -7.15
CA HIS A 69 11.96 10.20 -5.74
C HIS A 69 13.04 9.39 -5.01
N GLY A 70 14.07 8.91 -5.71
CA GLY A 70 15.11 8.03 -5.17
C GLY A 70 15.86 8.65 -3.99
N ASP A 71 16.24 9.93 -4.10
CA ASP A 71 16.91 10.66 -3.02
C ASP A 71 16.01 10.83 -1.79
N THR A 72 14.72 11.11 -2.01
CA THR A 72 13.69 11.18 -0.98
C THR A 72 13.53 9.83 -0.26
N VAL A 73 13.42 8.72 -1.00
CA VAL A 73 13.30 7.37 -0.44
C VAL A 73 14.57 6.98 0.31
N HIS A 74 15.74 7.27 -0.25
CA HIS A 74 17.02 7.04 0.38
C HIS A 74 17.11 7.81 1.70
N THR A 75 16.75 9.10 1.71
CA THR A 75 16.75 9.94 2.91
C THR A 75 15.83 9.36 4.00
N ALA A 76 14.60 9.00 3.66
CA ALA A 76 13.65 8.38 4.58
C ALA A 76 14.20 7.11 5.27
N LEU A 77 14.97 6.31 4.53
CA LEU A 77 15.60 5.10 5.05
C LEU A 77 16.90 5.39 5.82
N ALA A 78 17.71 6.35 5.36
CA ALA A 78 19.00 6.68 5.93
C ALA A 78 18.89 7.38 7.29
N LEU A 79 17.86 8.22 7.50
CA LEU A 79 17.56 8.84 8.79
C LEU A 79 17.31 7.82 9.92
N HIS A 80 16.97 6.59 9.56
CA HIS A 80 16.67 5.49 10.47
C HIS A 80 17.47 4.23 10.12
N ALA A 81 18.71 4.41 9.65
CA ALA A 81 19.57 3.31 9.23
C ALA A 81 19.87 2.32 10.38
N ASP A 82 19.95 2.81 11.61
CA ASP A 82 20.14 2.02 12.83
C ASP A 82 18.95 1.11 13.14
N ALA A 83 17.73 1.57 12.86
CA ALA A 83 16.50 0.81 13.02
C ALA A 83 16.26 -0.20 11.87
N GLY A 84 16.96 -0.01 10.74
CA GLY A 84 16.92 -0.88 9.57
C GLY A 84 15.56 -0.86 8.87
N LEU A 85 15.05 0.34 8.57
CA LEU A 85 13.72 0.49 7.98
C LEU A 85 13.57 -0.16 6.60
N MET A 86 12.34 -0.53 6.30
CA MET A 86 11.87 -0.86 4.96
C MET A 86 10.56 -0.12 4.70
N LEU A 87 10.45 0.50 3.54
CA LEU A 87 9.21 1.11 3.07
C LEU A 87 8.47 0.11 2.19
N PHE A 88 7.15 0.00 2.35
CA PHE A 88 6.30 -0.83 1.50
C PHE A 88 5.10 -0.01 1.00
N GLY A 89 4.87 -0.05 -0.30
CA GLY A 89 3.77 0.64 -0.94
C GLY A 89 3.18 -0.15 -2.09
N GLU A 90 2.07 0.37 -2.58
CA GLU A 90 1.42 -0.12 -3.77
C GLU A 90 1.96 0.65 -4.98
N TRP A 91 2.55 -0.08 -5.91
CA TRP A 91 3.00 0.42 -7.19
C TRP A 91 1.88 0.29 -8.21
N CYS A 92 1.23 1.40 -8.50
CA CYS A 92 0.03 1.48 -9.34
C CYS A 92 0.33 2.00 -10.75
N ALA A 93 1.59 1.98 -11.22
CA ALA A 93 1.89 2.47 -12.57
C ALA A 93 1.17 1.66 -13.67
N ALA A 94 1.34 0.34 -13.63
CA ALA A 94 0.62 -0.56 -14.53
C ALA A 94 -0.79 -0.81 -14.00
N ARG A 95 -1.77 -0.77 -14.89
CA ARG A 95 -3.13 -1.20 -14.60
C ARG A 95 -3.15 -2.70 -14.36
N HIS A 96 -3.64 -3.12 -13.20
CA HIS A 96 -3.99 -4.51 -12.92
C HIS A 96 -5.44 -4.74 -13.35
N SER A 97 -6.36 -4.86 -12.41
CA SER A 97 -7.78 -5.09 -12.69
C SER A 97 -8.54 -3.76 -12.71
N LEU A 98 -8.27 -2.86 -11.76
CA LEU A 98 -8.86 -1.52 -11.70
C LEU A 98 -8.07 -0.50 -12.50
N ASP A 99 -8.80 0.35 -13.22
CA ASP A 99 -8.27 1.56 -13.86
C ASP A 99 -8.23 2.71 -12.87
N TYR A 100 -7.04 3.24 -12.61
CA TYR A 100 -6.87 4.47 -11.85
C TYR A 100 -6.60 5.63 -12.79
N THR A 101 -7.39 6.70 -12.62
CA THR A 101 -7.39 7.85 -13.52
C THR A 101 -6.86 9.12 -12.87
N ALA A 102 -6.70 9.13 -11.55
CA ALA A 102 -6.31 10.30 -10.77
C ALA A 102 -5.37 9.93 -9.62
N LEU A 103 -4.33 9.12 -9.89
CA LEU A 103 -3.35 8.78 -8.86
C LEU A 103 -2.49 10.01 -8.50
N PRO A 104 -2.24 10.28 -7.22
CA PRO A 104 -1.35 11.36 -6.80
C PRO A 104 0.12 11.01 -7.04
N ASP A 105 0.46 9.73 -7.12
CA ASP A 105 1.78 9.20 -7.42
C ASP A 105 1.66 7.74 -7.91
N TRP A 106 2.68 7.20 -8.56
CA TRP A 106 2.75 5.78 -8.91
C TRP A 106 2.99 4.88 -7.70
N PHE A 107 3.64 5.39 -6.66
CA PHE A 107 3.93 4.65 -5.43
C PHE A 107 3.16 5.26 -4.26
N LEU A 108 2.28 4.48 -3.65
CA LEU A 108 1.55 4.89 -2.45
C LEU A 108 2.01 4.05 -1.26
N LEU A 109 2.70 4.70 -0.32
CA LEU A 109 3.22 4.06 0.89
C LEU A 109 2.07 3.58 1.78
N PHE A 110 2.10 2.29 2.16
CA PHE A 110 1.10 1.71 3.07
C PHE A 110 1.71 1.09 4.34
N ASP A 111 3.00 0.79 4.37
CA ASP A 111 3.66 0.22 5.55
C ASP A 111 5.10 0.67 5.67
N VAL A 112 5.55 0.85 6.92
CA VAL A 112 6.96 0.97 7.29
C VAL A 112 7.26 -0.16 8.25
N TYR A 113 8.24 -1.00 7.90
CA TYR A 113 8.73 -2.08 8.74
C TYR A 113 10.06 -1.69 9.36
N GLU A 114 10.19 -1.92 10.66
CA GLU A 114 11.41 -1.69 11.40
C GLU A 114 12.04 -3.02 11.79
N ARG A 115 13.21 -3.34 11.19
CA ARG A 115 13.87 -4.63 11.42
C ARG A 115 14.35 -4.79 12.85
N GLN A 116 14.80 -3.71 13.49
CA GLN A 116 15.34 -3.75 14.85
C GLN A 116 14.32 -4.25 15.87
N SER A 117 13.08 -3.74 15.82
CA SER A 117 11.99 -4.22 16.68
C SER A 117 11.22 -5.39 16.08
N GLY A 118 11.35 -5.62 14.78
CA GLY A 118 10.59 -6.64 14.05
C GLY A 118 9.12 -6.26 13.86
N ARG A 119 8.78 -4.97 13.90
CA ARG A 119 7.39 -4.47 13.95
C ARG A 119 7.10 -3.48 12.83
N PHE A 120 5.81 -3.35 12.52
CA PHE A 120 5.33 -2.30 11.63
C PHE A 120 4.95 -1.07 12.42
N TRP A 121 5.33 0.09 11.92
CA TRP A 121 4.88 1.37 12.47
C TRP A 121 3.36 1.51 12.33
N ASN A 122 2.75 2.29 13.22
CA ASN A 122 1.37 2.74 13.00
C ASN A 122 1.29 3.74 11.84
N SER A 123 0.08 3.95 11.34
CA SER A 123 -0.23 4.86 10.25
C SER A 123 0.22 6.31 10.53
N THR A 124 0.10 6.79 11.77
CA THR A 124 0.54 8.14 12.14
C THR A 124 2.05 8.34 11.92
N ARG A 125 2.90 7.44 12.44
CA ARG A 125 4.36 7.50 12.23
C ARG A 125 4.73 7.36 10.76
N ARG A 126 4.09 6.41 10.07
CA ARG A 126 4.27 6.20 8.62
C ARG A 126 3.95 7.47 7.84
N ASN A 127 2.82 8.11 8.12
CA ASN A 127 2.38 9.31 7.41
C ASN A 127 3.26 10.53 7.72
N ALA A 128 3.74 10.66 8.96
CA ALA A 128 4.69 11.70 9.32
C ALA A 128 6.01 11.58 8.53
N LEU A 129 6.58 10.37 8.45
CA LEU A 129 7.77 10.11 7.63
C LEU A 129 7.51 10.40 6.15
N ALA A 130 6.35 9.98 5.64
CA ALA A 130 5.98 10.22 4.25
C ALA A 130 5.90 11.72 3.95
N ALA A 131 5.23 12.49 4.80
CA ALA A 131 5.08 13.94 4.63
C ALA A 131 6.43 14.68 4.71
N GLU A 132 7.30 14.29 5.65
CA GLU A 132 8.64 14.88 5.80
C GLU A 132 9.50 14.66 4.54
N CYS A 133 9.35 13.51 3.89
CA CYS A 133 10.16 13.13 2.75
C CYS A 133 9.52 13.48 1.40
N GLY A 134 8.24 13.87 1.37
CA GLY A 134 7.49 14.14 0.14
C GLY A 134 6.99 12.88 -0.57
N LEU A 135 6.71 11.81 0.18
CA LEU A 135 6.07 10.58 -0.30
C LEU A 135 4.56 10.65 -0.06
N VAL A 136 3.80 10.01 -0.95
CA VAL A 136 2.34 9.89 -0.80
C VAL A 136 1.97 8.56 -0.13
N THR A 137 0.98 8.58 0.77
CA THR A 137 0.46 7.38 1.43
C THR A 137 -0.87 6.94 0.82
N VAL A 138 -1.23 5.67 1.04
CA VAL A 138 -2.62 5.23 0.79
C VAL A 138 -3.62 6.06 1.61
N PRO A 139 -4.82 6.35 1.08
CA PRO A 139 -5.74 7.25 1.74
C PRO A 139 -6.44 6.55 2.91
N THR A 140 -6.49 7.24 4.05
CA THR A 140 -7.32 6.82 5.18
C THR A 140 -8.78 7.16 4.87
N LEU A 141 -9.64 6.16 4.93
CA LEU A 141 -11.08 6.30 4.69
C LEU A 141 -11.85 6.53 5.99
N PHE A 142 -11.37 5.94 7.09
CA PHE A 142 -12.05 6.02 8.38
C PHE A 142 -11.08 5.74 9.55
N ARG A 143 -11.36 6.33 10.71
CA ARG A 143 -10.76 5.97 12.00
C ARG A 143 -11.84 5.92 13.08
N GLY A 144 -11.85 4.83 13.86
CA GLY A 144 -12.81 4.61 14.95
C GLY A 144 -13.26 3.15 15.04
N GLN A 145 -14.31 2.88 15.80
CA GLN A 145 -14.88 1.53 15.91
C GLN A 145 -15.78 1.19 14.73
N ARG A 146 -15.64 -0.02 14.17
CA ARG A 146 -16.49 -0.56 13.09
C ARG A 146 -16.72 -2.05 13.25
N SER A 147 -17.94 -2.48 12.95
CA SER A 147 -18.25 -3.90 12.78
C SER A 147 -17.84 -4.40 11.40
N LEU A 148 -17.75 -5.72 11.23
CA LEU A 148 -17.54 -6.33 9.91
C LEU A 148 -18.67 -5.98 8.93
N ALA A 149 -19.90 -5.81 9.42
CA ALA A 149 -21.04 -5.41 8.58
C ALA A 149 -20.85 -3.99 8.04
N ASP A 150 -20.36 -3.06 8.87
CA ASP A 150 -20.06 -1.70 8.43
C ASP A 150 -18.95 -1.69 7.37
N LEU A 151 -17.89 -2.46 7.58
CA LEU A 151 -16.79 -2.57 6.63
C LEU A 151 -17.25 -3.14 5.27
N ARG A 152 -18.17 -4.11 5.28
CA ARG A 152 -18.80 -4.62 4.05
C ARG A 152 -19.64 -3.54 3.37
N ALA A 153 -20.42 -2.78 4.13
CA ALA A 153 -21.20 -1.68 3.58
C ALA A 153 -20.31 -0.57 2.98
N MET A 154 -19.14 -0.31 3.57
CA MET A 154 -18.16 0.64 3.01
C MET A 154 -17.69 0.22 1.62
N LEU A 155 -17.51 -1.07 1.34
CA LEU A 155 -17.07 -1.54 0.00
C LEU A 155 -18.06 -1.23 -1.12
N GLU A 156 -19.33 -1.06 -0.78
CA GLU A 156 -20.41 -0.75 -1.72
C GLU A 156 -20.70 0.75 -1.82
N THR A 157 -20.48 1.50 -0.72
CA THR A 157 -20.95 2.88 -0.60
C THR A 157 -19.84 3.93 -0.68
N VAL A 158 -18.60 3.57 -0.34
CA VAL A 158 -17.47 4.50 -0.37
C VAL A 158 -16.84 4.45 -1.77
N PRO A 159 -16.77 5.57 -2.49
CA PRO A 159 -16.06 5.62 -3.77
C PRO A 159 -14.55 5.56 -3.57
N SER A 160 -13.83 5.03 -4.55
CA SER A 160 -12.37 5.11 -4.59
C SER A 160 -11.91 6.57 -4.71
N ARG A 161 -10.79 6.88 -4.07
CA ARG A 161 -10.17 8.21 -4.17
C ARG A 161 -9.55 8.49 -5.54
N TYR A 162 -9.13 7.45 -6.26
CA TYR A 162 -8.28 7.61 -7.46
C TYR A 162 -8.92 7.07 -8.75
N ARG A 163 -10.18 6.64 -8.70
CA ARG A 163 -10.95 6.21 -9.88
C ARG A 163 -12.44 6.49 -9.71
N SER A 164 -13.14 6.55 -10.84
CA SER A 164 -14.59 6.55 -10.84
C SER A 164 -15.13 5.16 -10.52
N GLY A 165 -15.83 5.05 -9.39
CA GLY A 165 -16.50 3.83 -8.95
C GLY A 165 -15.96 3.30 -7.63
N THR A 166 -16.18 2.00 -7.41
CA THR A 166 -15.98 1.36 -6.11
C THR A 166 -14.51 0.99 -5.85
N LEU A 167 -14.19 0.83 -4.56
CA LEU A 167 -12.90 0.38 -4.04
C LEU A 167 -12.57 -1.05 -4.51
N GLU A 168 -11.29 -1.43 -4.52
CA GLU A 168 -10.93 -2.86 -4.55
C GLU A 168 -11.40 -3.56 -3.26
N GLY A 169 -11.11 -2.88 -2.15
CA GLY A 169 -11.17 -3.38 -0.80
C GLY A 169 -10.69 -2.33 0.17
N VAL A 170 -10.56 -2.73 1.43
CA VAL A 170 -9.97 -1.93 2.50
C VAL A 170 -8.92 -2.73 3.26
N VAL A 171 -7.92 -2.03 3.80
CA VAL A 171 -7.02 -2.55 4.82
C VAL A 171 -7.45 -1.98 6.15
N VAL A 172 -7.73 -2.88 7.11
CA VAL A 172 -8.11 -2.54 8.48
C VAL A 172 -6.89 -2.75 9.37
N ARG A 173 -6.59 -1.76 10.20
CA ARG A 173 -5.41 -1.72 11.06
C ARG A 173 -5.82 -1.44 12.49
N GLN A 174 -5.48 -2.35 13.40
CA GLN A 174 -5.51 -2.09 14.84
C GLN A 174 -4.12 -1.62 15.25
N GLU A 175 -4.07 -0.46 15.89
CA GLU A 175 -2.82 0.26 16.14
C GLU A 175 -2.71 0.66 17.61
N SER A 176 -1.49 0.60 18.15
CA SER A 176 -1.11 1.26 19.39
C SER A 176 -0.50 2.63 19.11
N ALA A 177 0.00 3.29 20.16
CA ALA A 177 0.64 4.60 20.05
C ALA A 177 1.82 4.64 19.06
N GLN A 178 2.47 3.51 18.80
CA GLN A 178 3.67 3.45 17.95
C GLN A 178 3.61 2.37 16.86
N TRP A 179 2.74 1.37 16.97
CA TRP A 179 2.84 0.15 16.17
C TRP A 179 1.51 -0.25 15.56
N CYS A 180 1.56 -0.88 14.39
CA CYS A 180 0.44 -1.64 13.84
C CYS A 180 0.46 -3.03 14.48
N GLU A 181 -0.46 -3.28 15.41
CA GLU A 181 -0.52 -4.52 16.19
C GLU A 181 -1.12 -5.67 15.37
N ALA A 182 -2.18 -5.37 14.62
CA ALA A 182 -2.82 -6.32 13.74
C ALA A 182 -3.36 -5.61 12.50
N ARG A 183 -3.40 -6.31 11.37
CA ARG A 183 -4.02 -5.82 10.15
C ARG A 183 -4.63 -6.94 9.33
N ALA A 184 -5.70 -6.62 8.62
CA ALA A 184 -6.34 -7.52 7.68
C ALA A 184 -6.84 -6.74 6.47
N LYS A 185 -7.01 -7.43 5.35
CA LYS A 185 -7.66 -6.88 4.16
C LYS A 185 -9.05 -7.47 4.00
N LEU A 186 -10.01 -6.64 3.63
CA LEU A 186 -11.33 -7.07 3.18
C LEU A 186 -11.49 -6.63 1.73
N VAL A 187 -11.69 -7.58 0.83
CA VAL A 187 -11.75 -7.35 -0.63
C VAL A 187 -13.16 -7.60 -1.11
N ARG A 188 -13.65 -6.83 -2.09
CA ARG A 188 -14.99 -7.04 -2.66
C ARG A 188 -15.08 -8.44 -3.30
N PRO A 189 -16.19 -9.17 -3.11
CA PRO A 189 -16.40 -10.48 -3.74
C PRO A 189 -16.21 -10.47 -5.26
N ASP A 190 -16.82 -9.51 -5.97
CA ASP A 190 -16.79 -9.41 -7.44
C ASP A 190 -15.38 -9.17 -8.00
N PHE A 191 -14.55 -8.46 -7.23
CA PHE A 191 -13.17 -8.21 -7.59
C PHE A 191 -12.36 -9.51 -7.61
N THR A 192 -12.58 -10.38 -6.63
CA THR A 192 -11.88 -11.67 -6.51
C THR A 192 -12.18 -12.59 -7.70
N GLN A 193 -13.42 -12.55 -8.21
CA GLN A 193 -13.85 -13.33 -9.38
C GLN A 193 -13.16 -12.86 -10.67
N THR A 194 -13.04 -11.54 -10.86
CA THR A 194 -12.43 -10.95 -12.07
C THR A 194 -10.92 -11.25 -12.17
N ILE A 195 -10.21 -11.32 -11.04
CA ILE A 195 -8.78 -11.69 -11.02
C ILE A 195 -8.57 -13.14 -11.47
N ALA A 196 -9.46 -14.08 -11.11
CA ALA A 196 -9.26 -15.49 -11.42
C ALA A 196 -9.25 -15.77 -12.94
N GLU A 197 -9.93 -14.93 -13.72
CA GLU A 197 -10.21 -15.22 -15.13
C GLU A 197 -9.21 -14.56 -16.11
N HIS A 198 -8.59 -13.40 -15.79
CA HIS A 198 -8.16 -12.51 -16.88
C HIS A 198 -6.82 -11.75 -16.81
N TRP A 199 -6.08 -11.68 -15.70
CA TRP A 199 -4.97 -10.70 -15.64
C TRP A 199 -3.68 -11.12 -16.40
N SER A 200 -3.33 -12.41 -16.44
CA SER A 200 -2.02 -12.86 -16.99
C SER A 200 -1.91 -12.85 -18.52
N ARG A 201 -2.99 -12.51 -19.23
CA ARG A 201 -3.05 -12.49 -20.71
C ARG A 201 -3.30 -11.11 -21.33
N ARG A 202 -3.45 -10.07 -20.52
CA ARG A 202 -3.70 -8.71 -21.03
C ARG A 202 -2.41 -8.02 -21.44
N ARG A 203 -2.51 -7.18 -22.49
CA ARG A 203 -1.45 -6.25 -22.86
C ARG A 203 -1.28 -5.25 -21.72
N LEU A 204 -0.04 -4.88 -21.43
CA LEU A 204 0.27 -3.90 -20.39
C LEU A 204 -0.44 -2.57 -20.69
N GLU A 205 -1.28 -2.13 -19.77
CA GLU A 205 -1.95 -0.84 -19.76
C GLU A 205 -1.39 0.01 -18.61
N TRP A 206 -1.33 1.33 -18.78
CA TRP A 206 -0.81 2.24 -17.76
C TRP A 206 -1.95 3.04 -17.15
N ASN A 207 -1.94 3.18 -15.82
CA ASN A 207 -2.81 4.11 -15.11
C ASN A 207 -2.42 5.57 -15.40
N ARG A 208 -3.15 6.51 -14.82
CA ARG A 208 -2.91 7.96 -14.98
C ARG A 208 -2.68 8.66 -13.65
N LEU A 209 -1.79 9.64 -13.69
CA LEU A 209 -1.53 10.55 -12.57
C LEU A 209 -2.40 11.79 -12.67
N ASP A 210 -2.76 12.31 -11.51
CA ASP A 210 -3.28 13.65 -11.30
C ASP A 210 -2.58 14.26 -10.07
N TRP A 211 -1.50 14.99 -10.34
CA TRP A 211 -0.65 15.61 -9.32
C TRP A 211 -1.39 16.66 -8.47
N GLY A 212 -2.55 17.15 -8.92
CA GLY A 212 -3.36 18.12 -8.17
C GLY A 212 -4.09 17.51 -6.96
N SER A 213 -4.26 16.19 -6.93
CA SER A 213 -5.04 15.48 -5.90
C SER A 213 -4.31 15.30 -4.55
N ALA A 214 -2.98 15.50 -4.49
CA ALA A 214 -2.20 15.34 -3.26
C ALA A 214 -2.41 16.48 -2.24
N ALA A 215 -2.91 17.64 -2.68
CA ALA A 215 -2.97 18.86 -1.87
C ALA A 215 -4.22 18.98 -0.96
N GLU A 216 -5.23 18.11 -1.11
CA GLU A 216 -6.54 18.27 -0.43
C GLU A 216 -6.77 17.32 0.76
N GLY A 217 -5.76 16.55 1.18
CA GLY A 217 -5.90 15.47 2.17
C GLY A 217 -5.28 15.68 3.55
N GLY A 218 -4.96 16.93 3.94
CA GLY A 218 -4.39 17.30 5.25
C GLY A 218 -5.42 17.35 6.38
#